data_AF-A0A127V725-F1
#
_entry.id   AF-A0A127V725-F1
#
_cell.length_a   1.000
_cell.length_b   1.000
_cell.length_c   1.000
_cell.angle_alpha   90.00
_cell.angle_beta   90.00
_cell.angle_gamma   90.00
#
_symmetry.space_group_name_H-M   'P 1'
#
loop_
_entity.id
_entity.type
_entity.pdbx_description
1 polymer ?
#
loop_
_entity_poly.entity_id
_entity_poly.type
_entity_poly.pdbx_seq_one_letter_code
_entity_poly.pdbx_strand_id
1 'polypeptide(L)' 'MEVKLDKTTLPQHGQQVLFQTVIDEEYETWQEGIYNAKAEYIRISKGDIYDMWGDVVRWEPSV' A
#
# COMPACT_ATOMS: atom_id res chain seq x y z
N MET A 1 10.70 15.87 -4.97
CA MET A 1 11.37 14.61 -5.30
C MET A 1 10.26 13.61 -5.55
N GLU A 2 10.00 13.24 -6.80
CA GLU A 2 8.88 12.38 -7.17
C GLU A 2 9.37 10.94 -7.06
N VAL A 3 9.02 10.23 -5.98
CA VAL A 3 9.34 8.80 -5.85
C VAL A 3 8.34 8.05 -6.73
N LYS A 4 8.66 7.91 -8.02
CA LYS A 4 7.91 7.03 -8.91
C LYS A 4 8.30 5.59 -8.59
N LEU A 5 7.55 4.93 -7.72
CA LEU A 5 7.68 3.49 -7.53
C LEU A 5 7.47 2.83 -8.91
N ASP A 6 8.49 2.14 -9.39
CA ASP A 6 8.46 1.45 -10.67
C ASP A 6 7.29 0.46 -10.66
N LYS A 7 6.45 0.47 -11.70
CA LYS A 7 5.26 -0.42 -11.77
C LYS A 7 5.62 -1.90 -11.65
N THR A 8 6.87 -2.28 -11.96
CA THR A 8 7.38 -3.64 -11.78
C THR A 8 7.59 -4.03 -10.32
N THR A 9 7.66 -3.06 -9.42
CA THR A 9 7.78 -3.31 -7.99
C THR A 9 6.43 -3.61 -7.35
N LEU A 10 5.30 -3.21 -7.95
CA LEU A 10 3.97 -3.29 -7.35
C LEU A 10 3.53 -4.73 -7.03
N PRO A 11 2.69 -4.91 -5.99
CA PRO A 11 2.16 -6.22 -5.64
C PRO A 11 1.22 -6.74 -6.74
N GLN A 12 0.93 -8.03 -6.74
CA GLN A 12 -0.04 -8.61 -7.66
C GLN A 12 -1.47 -8.20 -7.29
N HIS A 13 -2.36 -8.16 -8.28
CA HIS A 13 -3.78 -7.92 -8.03
C HIS A 13 -4.35 -8.95 -7.05
N GLY A 14 -4.95 -8.48 -5.96
CA GLY A 14 -5.50 -9.34 -4.90
C GLY A 14 -4.45 -9.83 -3.89
N GLN A 15 -3.19 -9.41 -4.01
CA GLN A 15 -2.15 -9.78 -3.06
C GLN A 15 -2.35 -9.08 -1.72
N GLN A 16 -2.14 -9.82 -0.64
CA GLN A 16 -2.08 -9.30 0.71
C GLN A 16 -0.74 -8.59 0.93
N VAL A 17 -0.79 -7.38 1.44
CA VAL A 17 0.37 -6.52 1.62
C VAL A 17 0.36 -5.88 3.00
N LEU A 18 1.55 -5.72 3.55
CA LEU A 18 1.79 -4.79 4.64
C LEU A 18 2.13 -3.43 4.01
N PHE A 19 1.59 -2.35 4.53
CA PHE A 19 1.87 -1.01 4.04
C PHE A 19 1.89 0.02 5.15
N GLN A 20 2.54 1.15 4.90
CA GLN A 20 2.57 2.31 5.79
C GLN A 20 2.11 3.54 5.03
N THR A 21 1.24 4.33 5.66
CA THR A 21 0.96 5.70 5.23
C THR A 21 2.00 6.66 5.80
N VAL A 22 2.01 7.92 5.33
CA VAL A 22 2.85 8.98 5.91
C VAL A 22 2.70 9.06 7.43
N ILE A 23 1.46 8.96 7.92
CA ILE A 23 1.16 9.02 9.37
C ILE A 23 1.75 7.78 10.06
N ASP A 24 1.57 6.58 9.49
CA ASP A 24 2.04 5.35 10.14
C ASP A 24 3.57 5.22 10.13
N GLU A 25 4.26 5.81 9.16
CA GLU A 25 5.73 5.87 9.11
C GLU A 25 6.29 6.63 10.32
N GLU A 26 5.65 7.72 10.75
CA GLU A 26 6.07 8.48 11.94
C GLU A 26 5.99 7.65 13.24
N TYR A 27 5.10 6.66 13.28
CA TYR A 27 4.87 5.78 14.44
C TYR A 27 5.38 4.35 14.24
N GLU A 28 6.16 4.10 13.17
CA GLU A 28 6.67 2.77 12.80
C GLU A 28 5.58 1.67 12.78
N THR A 29 4.34 2.05 12.45
CA THR A 29 3.20 1.15 12.45
C THR A 29 2.95 0.63 11.04
N TRP A 30 2.55 -0.64 10.91
CA TRP A 30 2.18 -1.24 9.63
C TRP A 30 0.71 -1.59 9.62
N GLN A 31 0.08 -1.35 8.48
CA GLN A 31 -1.29 -1.77 8.20
C GLN A 31 -1.29 -2.94 7.24
N GLU A 32 -2.30 -3.79 7.33
CA GLU A 32 -2.47 -4.94 6.44
C GLU A 32 -3.69 -4.72 5.54
N GLY A 33 -3.52 -4.95 4.24
CA GLY A 33 -4.58 -4.79 3.27
C GLY A 33 -4.38 -5.62 2.01
N ILE A 34 -5.34 -5.52 1.09
CA ILE A 34 -5.32 -6.20 -0.20
C ILE A 34 -5.12 -5.17 -1.30
N TYR A 35 -4.09 -5.39 -2.12
CA TYR A 35 -3.80 -4.52 -3.26
C TYR A 35 -4.73 -4.77 -4.45
N ASN A 36 -5.32 -3.70 -4.99
CA ASN A 36 -6.12 -3.74 -6.20
C ASN A 36 -5.37 -3.07 -7.36
N ALA A 37 -4.66 -3.86 -8.17
CA ALA A 37 -3.94 -3.35 -9.34
C ALA A 37 -4.81 -2.63 -10.41
N LYS A 38 -6.13 -2.89 -10.48
CA LYS A 38 -7.00 -2.24 -11.47
C LYS A 38 -7.29 -0.78 -11.13
N ALA A 39 -7.27 -0.47 -9.84
CA ALA A 39 -7.62 0.84 -9.31
C ALA A 39 -6.47 1.46 -8.48
N GLU A 40 -5.30 0.80 -8.48
CA GLU A 40 -4.06 1.23 -7.85
C GLU A 40 -4.24 1.69 -6.38
N TYR A 41 -5.00 0.91 -5.60
CA TYR A 41 -5.24 1.19 -4.18
C TYR A 41 -5.01 -0.05 -3.31
N ILE A 42 -4.84 0.15 -2.00
CA ILE A 42 -4.90 -0.90 -0.98
C ILE A 42 -6.19 -0.76 -0.18
N ARG A 43 -6.94 -1.85 -0.02
CA ARG A 43 -8.15 -1.89 0.81
C ARG A 43 -7.89 -2.69 2.07
N ILE A 44 -8.19 -2.10 3.22
CA ILE A 44 -8.19 -2.83 4.49
C ILE A 44 -9.55 -3.49 4.72
N SER A 45 -9.56 -4.58 5.50
CA SER A 45 -10.75 -5.38 5.80
C SER A 45 -11.89 -4.56 6.42
N LYS A 46 -11.59 -3.47 7.11
CA LYS A 46 -12.56 -2.56 7.74
C LYS A 46 -13.14 -1.48 6.81
N GLY A 47 -12.77 -1.47 5.53
CA GLY A 47 -13.43 -0.66 4.51
C GLY A 47 -12.69 0.60 4.08
N ASP A 48 -11.63 1.00 4.79
CA ASP A 48 -10.80 2.11 4.33
C ASP A 48 -10.01 1.71 3.07
N ILE A 49 -9.84 2.68 2.18
CA ILE A 49 -9.14 2.54 0.91
C ILE A 49 -8.04 3.60 0.89
N TYR A 50 -6.82 3.18 0.60
CA TYR A 50 -5.65 4.04 0.51
C TYR A 50 -5.13 4.04 -0.91
N ASP A 51 -4.99 5.22 -1.50
CA ASP A 51 -4.37 5.39 -2.81
C ASP A 51 -2.88 5.02 -2.72
N MET A 52 -2.43 4.12 -3.60
CA MET A 52 -1.06 3.61 -3.56
C MET A 52 -0.01 4.70 -3.84
N TRP A 53 -0.38 5.77 -4.53
CA TRP A 53 0.51 6.85 -4.93
C TRP A 53 0.35 8.10 -4.07
N GLY A 54 -0.84 8.31 -3.51
CA GLY A 54 -1.16 9.45 -2.67
C GLY A 54 -0.89 9.24 -1.18
N ASP A 55 -1.22 8.05 -0.67
CA ASP A 55 -1.27 7.80 0.78
C ASP A 55 -0.14 6.89 1.26
N VAL A 56 0.25 5.91 0.45
CA VAL A 56 1.18 4.84 0.81
C VAL A 56 2.63 5.24 0.51
N VAL A 57 3.49 5.19 1.52
CA VAL A 57 4.92 5.53 1.39
C VAL A 57 5.81 4.30 1.33
N ARG A 58 5.38 3.20 1.95
CA ARG A 58 6.09 1.92 1.99
C ARG A 58 5.10 0.78 1.95
N TRP A 59 5.51 -0.32 1.35
CA TRP A 59 4.74 -1.55 1.40
C TRP A 59 5.64 -2.76 1.11
N GLU A 60 5.20 -3.93 1.55
CA GLU A 60 5.84 -5.21 1.29
C GLU A 60 4.80 -6.35 1.16
N PRO A 61 5.13 -7.45 0.46
CA PRO A 61 4.33 -8.67 0.48
C PRO A 61 4.07 -9.16 1.92
N SER A 62 2.81 -9.40 2.27
CA SER A 62 2.51 -10.18 3.47
C SER A 62 2.73 -11.66 3.15
N VAL A 63 3.40 -12.38 4.06
CA VAL A 63 3.80 -13.79 3.93
C VAL A 63 2.63 -14.70 3.53
#